data_AF-A0A6L7KII2-F1
#
_entry.id   AF-A0A6L7KII2-F1
#
_cell.length_a   1.000
_cell.length_b   1.000
_cell.length_c   1.000
_cell.angle_alpha   90.00
_cell.angle_beta   90.00
_cell.angle_gamma   90.00
#
_symmetry.space_group_name_H-M   'P 1'
#
loop_
_entity.id
_entity.type
_entity.pdbx_description
1 polymer ?
#
loop_
_entity_poly.entity_id
_entity_poly.type
_entity_poly.pdbx_seq_one_letter_code
_entity_poly.pdbx_strand_id
1 'polypeptide(L)'
;MLRMCCGQAIRELKRAGRCPSETDHRQVKCLNNVVEADHGKLKRLIKPTLGFKSMKTACATIAGFEAMRALAKWRATASLIDARQ
;
A
#
# COMPACT_ATOMS: atom_id res chain seq x y z
N MET A 1 16.12 3.97 6.82
CA MET A 1 15.64 2.65 7.26
C MET A 1 14.57 2.87 8.35
N LEU A 2 13.32 3.17 7.96
CA LEU A 2 12.23 3.41 8.91
C LEU A 2 11.71 2.07 9.44
N ARG A 3 12.12 1.69 10.65
CA ARG A 3 11.51 0.61 11.43
C ARG A 3 10.64 1.24 12.52
N MET A 4 9.61 1.98 12.11
CA MET A 4 8.58 2.43 13.05
C MET A 4 7.60 1.29 13.25
N CYS A 5 7.52 0.76 14.47
CA CYS A 5 6.54 -0.26 14.81
C CYS A 5 5.14 0.34 14.65
N CYS A 6 4.24 -0.36 13.97
CA CYS A 6 2.91 0.14 13.60
C CYS A 6 2.11 0.64 14.84
N GLY A 7 2.31 0.03 16.01
CA GLY A 7 1.72 0.49 17.28
C GLY A 7 2.22 1.86 17.78
N GLN A 8 3.44 2.28 17.44
CA GLN A 8 3.94 3.63 17.75
C GLN A 8 3.26 4.67 16.86
N ALA A 9 3.19 4.39 15.56
CA ALA A 9 2.57 5.26 14.57
C ALA A 9 1.06 5.45 14.84
N ILE A 10 0.33 4.39 15.21
CA ILE A 10 -1.10 4.52 15.55
C ILE A 10 -1.31 5.38 16.80
N ARG A 11 -0.45 5.27 17.82
CA ARG A 11 -0.52 6.13 19.01
C ARG A 11 -0.27 7.60 18.66
N GLU A 12 0.69 7.87 17.80
CA GLU A 12 0.97 9.24 17.31
C GLU A 12 -0.20 9.79 16.48
N LEU A 13 -0.80 8.98 15.60
CA LEU A 13 -1.95 9.38 14.79
C LEU A 13 -3.21 9.63 15.64
N LYS A 14 -3.44 8.82 16.68
CA LYS A 14 -4.52 9.08 17.66
C LYS A 14 -4.28 10.38 18.43
N ARG A 15 -3.05 10.65 18.89
CA ARG A 15 -2.68 11.91 19.54
C ARG A 15 -2.85 13.12 18.61
N ALA A 16 -2.55 12.95 17.33
CA ALA A 16 -2.72 13.99 16.31
C ALA A 16 -4.17 14.18 15.85
N GLY A 17 -5.15 13.45 16.42
CA GLY A 17 -6.55 13.51 16.00
C GLY A 17 -6.81 13.01 14.58
N ARG A 18 -5.86 12.31 13.97
CA ARG A 18 -5.90 11.83 12.58
C ARG A 18 -6.55 10.46 12.45
N CYS A 19 -6.76 9.77 13.57
CA CYS A 19 -7.49 8.50 13.65
C CYS A 19 -8.58 8.57 14.71
N PRO A 20 -9.76 7.99 14.46
CA PRO A 20 -10.81 7.83 15.46
C PRO A 20 -10.27 7.14 16.73
N SER A 21 -10.74 7.59 17.90
CA SER A 21 -10.39 6.99 19.20
C SER A 21 -10.74 5.50 19.25
N GLU A 22 -11.85 5.11 18.62
CA GLU A 22 -12.37 3.75 18.48
C GLU A 22 -11.59 2.85 17.51
N THR A 23 -10.59 3.38 16.80
CA THR A 23 -9.78 2.55 15.89
C THR A 23 -8.92 1.57 16.69
N ASP A 24 -9.25 0.29 16.67
CA ASP A 24 -8.44 -0.75 17.30
C ASP A 24 -7.32 -1.28 16.38
N HIS A 25 -6.10 -1.34 16.91
CA HIS A 25 -5.00 -2.03 16.24
C HIS A 25 -5.15 -3.54 16.44
N ARG A 26 -5.78 -4.24 15.50
CA ARG A 26 -5.84 -5.71 15.52
C ARG A 26 -4.55 -6.32 14.98
N GLN A 27 -3.77 -6.96 15.84
CA GLN A 27 -2.60 -7.76 15.43
C GLN A 27 -3.01 -9.22 15.15
N VAL A 28 -3.91 -9.42 14.19
CA VAL A 28 -4.23 -10.78 13.75
C VAL A 28 -3.25 -11.16 12.65
N LYS A 29 -2.48 -12.23 12.84
CA LYS A 29 -1.38 -12.63 11.95
C LYS A 29 -1.80 -12.71 10.47
N CYS A 30 -3.00 -13.24 10.18
CA CYS A 30 -3.50 -13.32 8.80
C CYS A 30 -3.82 -11.95 8.18
N LEU A 31 -4.39 -11.01 8.94
CA LEU A 31 -4.68 -9.66 8.46
C LEU A 31 -3.41 -8.82 8.31
N ASN A 32 -2.45 -8.99 9.23
CA ASN A 32 -1.13 -8.38 9.11
C ASN A 32 -0.40 -8.90 7.86
N ASN A 33 -0.48 -10.20 7.56
CA ASN A 33 0.17 -10.76 6.37
C ASN A 33 -0.36 -10.15 5.06
N VAL A 34 -1.64 -9.78 4.97
CA VAL A 34 -2.21 -9.14 3.77
C VAL A 34 -1.65 -7.72 3.61
N VAL A 35 -1.66 -6.93 4.69
CA VAL A 35 -1.11 -5.57 4.69
C VAL A 35 0.39 -5.60 4.39
N GLU A 36 1.14 -6.48 5.06
CA GLU A 36 2.57 -6.65 4.84
C GLU A 36 2.90 -7.17 3.44
N ALA A 37 2.07 -8.05 2.86
CA ALA A 37 2.27 -8.53 1.50
C ALA A 37 2.05 -7.44 0.45
N ASP A 38 1.01 -6.61 0.60
CA ASP A 38 0.77 -5.49 -0.31
C ASP A 38 1.88 -4.42 -0.19
N HIS A 39 2.24 -4.07 1.05
CA HIS A 39 3.40 -3.21 1.32
C HIS A 39 4.72 -3.80 0.81
N GLY A 40 4.89 -5.12 0.88
CA GLY A 40 6.08 -5.83 0.41
C GLY A 40 6.25 -5.74 -1.10
N LYS A 41 5.14 -5.84 -1.86
CA LYS A 41 5.13 -5.64 -3.31
C LYS A 41 5.53 -4.22 -3.68
N LEU A 42 4.92 -3.23 -3.03
CA LEU A 42 5.24 -1.82 -3.27
C LEU A 42 6.70 -1.51 -2.89
N LYS A 43 7.18 -2.02 -1.74
CA LYS A 43 8.59 -1.90 -1.35
C LYS A 43 9.54 -2.53 -2.37
N ARG A 44 9.19 -3.66 -2.99
CA ARG A 44 10.03 -4.31 -4.00
C ARG A 44 10.16 -3.47 -5.27
N LEU A 45 9.09 -2.79 -5.67
CA LEU A 45 9.07 -1.87 -6.81
C LEU A 45 9.83 -0.57 -6.55
N ILE A 46 9.81 -0.08 -5.31
CA ILE A 46 10.51 1.15 -4.90
C ILE A 46 11.97 0.87 -4.50
N LYS A 47 12.33 -0.35 -4.10
CA LYS A 47 13.71 -0.70 -3.72
C LYS A 47 14.79 -0.34 -4.75
N PRO A 48 14.57 -0.49 -6.08
CA PRO A 48 15.55 -0.05 -7.08
C PRO A 48 15.59 1.46 -7.29
N THR A 49 14.58 2.22 -6.84
CA THR A 49 14.67 3.69 -6.84
C THR A 49 15.41 4.13 -5.57
N LEU A 50 16.31 5.12 -5.69
CA LEU A 50 17.11 5.70 -4.59
C LEU A 50 16.25 6.45 -3.54
N GLY A 51 14.98 6.10 -3.39
CA GLY A 51 13.96 6.82 -2.64
C GLY A 51 13.31 7.94 -3.46
N PHE A 52 12.36 8.61 -2.82
CA PHE A 52 11.67 9.76 -3.40
C PHE A 52 12.32 11.05 -2.91
N LYS A 53 12.57 11.99 -3.85
CA LYS A 53 13.16 13.30 -3.51
C LYS A 53 12.19 14.20 -2.74
N SER A 54 10.89 14.02 -2.91
CA SER A 54 9.84 14.77 -2.20
C SER A 54 8.55 13.98 -2.06
N MET A 55 7.67 14.40 -1.15
CA MET A 55 6.35 13.77 -0.97
C MET A 55 5.51 13.82 -2.25
N LYS A 56 5.57 14.92 -3.01
CA LYS A 56 4.87 15.06 -4.29
C LYS A 56 5.30 14.00 -5.30
N THR A 57 6.61 13.72 -5.38
CA THR A 57 7.12 12.65 -6.25
C THR A 57 6.70 11.27 -5.76
N ALA A 58 6.69 11.04 -4.44
CA ALA A 58 6.22 9.78 -3.87
C ALA A 58 4.74 9.54 -4.21
N CYS A 59 3.88 10.54 -4.02
CA CYS A 59 2.46 10.45 -4.33
C CYS A 59 2.22 10.18 -5.82
N ALA A 60 2.91 10.89 -6.72
CA ALA A 60 2.79 10.68 -8.16
C ALA A 60 3.22 9.26 -8.58
N THR A 61 4.32 8.75 -8.01
CA THR A 61 4.77 7.38 -8.30
C THR A 61 3.81 6.32 -7.77
N ILE A 62 3.27 6.48 -6.56
CA ILE A 62 2.29 5.55 -6.00
C ILE A 62 1.02 5.55 -6.87
N ALA A 63 0.50 6.72 -7.25
CA ALA A 63 -0.65 6.84 -8.14
C ALA A 63 -0.40 6.18 -9.51
N GLY A 64 0.81 6.34 -10.06
CA GLY A 64 1.22 5.65 -11.29
C GLY A 64 1.20 4.12 -11.16
N PHE A 65 1.66 3.58 -10.03
CA PHE A 65 1.59 2.15 -9.76
C PHE A 65 0.15 1.64 -9.64
N GLU A 66 -0.73 2.40 -8.98
CA GLU A 66 -2.15 2.05 -8.88
C GLU A 66 -2.82 2.04 -10.26
N ALA A 67 -2.55 3.03 -11.10
CA ALA A 67 -3.06 3.11 -12.47
C ALA A 67 -2.57 1.93 -13.33
N MET A 68 -1.27 1.61 -13.28
CA MET A 68 -0.73 0.45 -14.00
C MET A 68 -1.37 -0.87 -13.54
N ARG A 69 -1.61 -1.03 -12.23
CA ARG A 69 -2.25 -2.23 -11.67
C ARG A 69 -3.72 -2.34 -12.08
N ALA A 70 -4.44 -1.22 -12.13
CA ALA A 70 -5.82 -1.16 -12.61
C ALA A 70 -5.90 -1.55 -14.10
N LEU A 71 -5.00 -1.03 -14.94
CA LEU A 71 -4.92 -1.39 -16.35
C LEU A 71 -4.58 -2.87 -16.56
N ALA A 72 -3.62 -3.42 -15.81
CA ALA A 72 -3.27 -4.83 -15.87
C ALA A 72 -4.47 -5.72 -15.49
N LYS A 73 -5.26 -5.34 -14.48
CA LYS A 73 -6.49 -6.03 -14.10
C LYS A 73 -7.52 -5.97 -15.24
N TRP A 74 -7.71 -4.80 -15.84
CA TRP A 74 -8.65 -4.60 -16.95
C TRP A 74 -8.31 -5.48 -18.16
N ARG A 75 -7.02 -5.56 -18.51
CA ARG A 75 -6.53 -6.43 -19.60
C ARG A 75 -6.76 -7.91 -19.30
N ALA A 76 -6.48 -8.34 -18.06
CA ALA A 76 -6.74 -9.71 -17.64
C ALA A 76 -8.24 -10.07 -17.68
N THR A 77 -9.11 -9.15 -17.25
CA THR A 77 -10.57 -9.35 -17.36
C THR A 77 -11.05 -9.35 -18.80
N ALA A 78 -10.52 -8.49 -19.66
CA ALA A 78 -10.85 -8.49 -21.09
C ALA A 78 -10.45 -9.81 -21.76
N SER A 79 -9.23 -10.30 -21.52
CA SER A 79 -8.80 -11.61 -22.05
C SER A 79 -9.61 -12.79 -21.53
N LEU A 80 -10.19 -12.70 -20.32
CA LEU A 80 -11.09 -13.74 -19.78
C LEU A 80 -12.49 -13.70 -20.40
N ILE A 81 -12.93 -12.54 -20.86
CA ILE A 81 -14.19 -12.39 -21.59
C ILE A 81 -14.01 -12.93 -23.02
N ASP A 82 -12.91 -12.57 -23.67
CA ASP A 82 -12.57 -13.05 -25.02
C ASP A 82 -12.33 -14.58 -25.05
N ALA A 83 -11.79 -15.17 -23.98
CA ALA A 83 -11.58 -16.61 -23.86
C ALA A 83 -12.84 -17.41 -23.46
N ARG A 84 -13.98 -16.75 -23.26
CA ARG A 84 -15.27 -17.36 -22.90
C ARG A 84 -16.29 -17.35 -24.05
N GLN A 85 -15.91 -16.82 -25.22
CA GLN A 85 -16.69 -16.85 -26.46
C GLN A 85 -16.17 -17.93 -27.40
#